data_AF-C0PJ84-F1
#
_entry.id   AF-C0PJ84-F1
#
_cell.length_a   1.000
_cell.length_b   1.000
_cell.length_c   1.000
_cell.angle_alpha   90.00
_cell.angle_beta   90.00
_cell.angle_gamma   90.00
#
_symmetry.space_group_name_H-M   'P 1'
#
loop_
_entity.id
_entity.type
_entity.pdbx_description
1 polymer ?
#
loop_
_entity_poly.entity_id
_entity_poly.type
_entity_poly.pdbx_seq_one_letter_code
_entity_poly.pdbx_strand_id
1 'polypeptide(L)'
;MWVLAAPTTTPSSATGLASRWFYSPWLLTEANTIVESSLLVCFLPGTLALGATKGITKRKALETNLLTDEDIENLQLAEDLAKTCVEMYFVTSTGLAPEIAYFHIEGDTEGGPDGGNKSSKYINDIVIKPLDRHNLLRPETVESLFVLYRITEDSKYREWGWQIFQAFEKYTKVDSGGYTSLDDVTSLPPSTRDKMETFFLGETLKYLYLLFDENNTLPLDKYVFNTEAHPLPVMRSAEQASHSV
;
A
#
# COMPACT_ATOMS: atom_id res chain seq x y z
N MET A 1 5.28 -15.89 14.55
CA MET A 1 6.39 -16.29 13.65
C MET A 1 6.13 -15.69 12.29
N TRP A 2 6.35 -14.37 12.18
CA TRP A 2 6.48 -13.58 10.96
C TRP A 2 7.36 -12.40 11.37
N VAL A 3 8.67 -12.53 11.15
CA VAL A 3 9.64 -11.46 11.34
C VAL A 3 10.35 -11.36 10.00
N LEU A 4 9.92 -10.42 9.15
CA LEU A 4 10.81 -9.87 8.15
C LEU A 4 11.73 -8.93 8.94
N ALA A 5 12.98 -9.32 9.11
CA ALA A 5 13.97 -8.51 9.79
C ALA A 5 14.17 -7.20 9.01
N ALA A 6 13.80 -6.07 9.63
CA ALA A 6 14.28 -4.77 9.19
C ALA A 6 15.80 -4.73 9.39
N PRO A 7 16.60 -4.27 8.40
CA PRO A 7 18.03 -4.13 8.58
C PRO A 7 18.31 -3.04 9.63
N THR A 8 19.19 -3.33 10.58
CA THR A 8 19.62 -2.42 11.66
C THR A 8 20.56 -1.30 11.18
N THR A 9 20.83 -1.19 9.88
CA THR A 9 21.70 -0.16 9.30
C THR A 9 21.17 0.31 7.95
N THR A 10 20.44 1.42 7.93
CA THR A 10 20.30 2.25 6.72
C THR A 10 21.62 2.99 6.48
N PRO A 11 22.31 2.83 5.34
CA PRO A 11 23.49 3.64 5.03
C PRO A 11 23.07 5.11 4.93
N SER A 12 23.81 6.00 5.60
CA SER A 12 23.54 7.44 5.67
C SER A 12 23.65 8.21 4.35
N SER A 13 23.93 7.51 3.24
CA SER A 13 24.15 8.06 1.89
C SER A 13 23.13 7.61 0.84
N ALA A 14 22.14 6.78 1.19
CA ALA A 14 21.16 6.24 0.23
C ALA A 14 20.11 7.30 -0.16
N THR A 15 20.04 7.64 -1.45
CA THR A 15 19.16 8.70 -1.98
C THR A 15 18.02 8.20 -2.88
N GLY A 16 18.05 6.92 -3.31
CA GLY A 16 17.02 6.26 -4.13
C GLY A 16 15.91 5.57 -3.32
N LEU A 17 14.75 5.34 -3.95
CA LEU A 17 13.64 4.59 -3.32
C LEU A 17 14.06 3.16 -2.94
N ALA A 18 14.78 2.44 -3.81
CA ALA A 18 15.17 1.05 -3.53
C ALA A 18 16.19 0.93 -2.40
N SER A 19 17.18 1.84 -2.35
CA SER A 19 18.26 1.83 -1.36
C SER A 19 17.78 2.17 0.06
N ARG A 20 16.58 2.74 0.19
CA ARG A 20 15.95 3.04 1.48
C ARG A 20 15.07 1.91 2.02
N TRP A 21 14.54 1.02 1.16
CA TRP A 21 13.44 0.10 1.53
C TRP A 21 13.71 -1.39 1.33
N PHE A 22 14.57 -1.79 0.38
CA PHE A 22 14.77 -3.21 0.02
C PHE A 22 16.10 -3.80 0.53
N TYR A 23 16.68 -3.26 1.59
CA TYR A 23 17.88 -3.83 2.21
C TYR A 23 17.53 -5.04 3.10
N SER A 24 17.06 -6.14 2.50
CA SER A 24 17.21 -7.46 3.12
C SER A 24 18.44 -8.13 2.53
N PRO A 25 19.48 -8.43 3.33
CA PRO A 25 20.67 -9.17 2.85
C PRO A 25 20.34 -10.53 2.22
N TRP A 26 19.11 -11.04 2.39
CA TRP A 26 18.65 -12.32 1.86
C TRP A 26 17.94 -12.23 0.51
N LEU A 27 17.55 -11.03 0.05
CA LEU A 27 16.94 -10.79 -1.28
C LEU A 27 17.99 -10.43 -2.34
N LEU A 28 19.23 -10.19 -1.94
CA LEU A 28 20.34 -9.83 -2.81
C LEU A 28 21.21 -11.07 -3.07
N THR A 29 20.93 -11.81 -4.14
CA THR A 29 22.03 -12.47 -4.85
C THR A 29 22.86 -11.36 -5.49
N GLU A 30 24.18 -11.38 -5.34
CA GLU A 30 25.18 -10.34 -5.66
C GLU A 30 25.22 -9.81 -7.12
N ALA A 31 24.16 -9.96 -7.91
CA ALA A 31 24.09 -9.58 -9.32
C ALA A 31 22.82 -8.80 -9.75
N ASN A 32 21.82 -8.57 -8.88
CA ASN A 32 20.60 -7.85 -9.27
C ASN A 32 20.62 -6.38 -8.84
N THR A 33 20.71 -5.47 -9.82
CA THR A 33 20.55 -4.02 -9.67
C THR A 33 19.09 -3.57 -9.66
N ILE A 34 18.14 -4.49 -9.87
CA ILE A 34 16.70 -4.21 -9.94
C ILE A 34 15.94 -5.15 -9.00
N VAL A 35 15.05 -4.59 -8.18
CA VAL A 35 14.17 -5.34 -7.26
C VAL A 35 12.76 -5.40 -7.82
N GLU A 36 12.16 -6.59 -7.85
CA GLU A 36 10.77 -6.80 -8.25
C GLU A 36 9.82 -6.60 -7.05
N SER A 37 8.70 -5.94 -7.27
CA SER A 37 7.63 -5.80 -6.28
C SER A 37 6.26 -5.92 -6.95
N SER A 38 5.49 -6.91 -6.51
CA SER A 38 4.07 -7.03 -6.88
C SER A 38 3.24 -6.02 -6.09
N LEU A 39 2.17 -5.51 -6.70
CA LEU A 39 1.15 -4.70 -6.02
C LEU A 39 0.59 -5.41 -4.78
N LEU A 40 0.60 -6.74 -4.76
CA LEU A 40 0.22 -7.54 -3.60
C LEU A 40 1.04 -7.18 -2.35
N VAL A 41 2.32 -6.84 -2.47
CA VAL A 41 3.18 -6.49 -1.30
C VAL A 41 2.65 -5.25 -0.55
N CYS A 42 1.80 -4.44 -1.19
CA CYS A 42 1.23 -3.25 -0.59
C CYS A 42 0.20 -3.49 0.51
N PHE A 43 -0.11 -4.73 0.91
CA PHE A 43 -0.85 -5.03 2.15
C PHE A 43 0.03 -4.85 3.40
N LEU A 44 1.35 -4.97 3.23
CA LEU A 44 2.33 -5.00 4.33
C LEU A 44 2.35 -3.72 5.18
N PRO A 45 2.27 -2.50 4.64
CA PRO A 45 2.21 -1.28 5.44
C PRO A 45 1.07 -1.30 6.47
N GLY A 46 -0.15 -1.65 6.05
CA GLY A 46 -1.29 -1.77 6.96
C GLY A 46 -1.05 -2.83 8.03
N THR A 47 -0.50 -3.99 7.63
CA THR A 47 -0.19 -5.08 8.57
C THR A 47 0.85 -4.69 9.62
N LEU A 48 1.94 -4.01 9.21
CA LEU A 48 2.97 -3.52 10.13
C LEU A 48 2.40 -2.49 11.11
N ALA A 49 1.61 -1.54 10.62
CA ALA A 49 0.98 -0.53 11.48
C ALA A 49 0.01 -1.16 12.48
N LEU A 50 -0.81 -2.14 12.05
CA LEU A 50 -1.69 -2.90 12.93
C LEU A 50 -0.92 -3.70 13.98
N GLY A 51 0.19 -4.35 13.59
CA GLY A 51 1.04 -5.10 14.51
C GLY A 51 1.63 -4.21 15.60
N ALA A 52 2.20 -3.07 15.20
CA ALA A 52 2.83 -2.11 16.11
C ALA A 52 1.83 -1.48 17.10
N THR A 53 0.59 -1.22 16.65
CA THR A 53 -0.38 -0.44 17.44
C THR A 53 -1.54 -1.24 18.00
N LYS A 54 -1.72 -2.50 17.60
CA LYS A 54 -2.85 -3.36 17.99
C LYS A 54 -4.21 -2.71 17.70
N GLY A 55 -4.28 -1.86 16.68
CA GLY A 55 -5.51 -1.20 16.22
C GLY A 55 -5.90 0.08 16.98
N ILE A 56 -5.08 0.56 17.93
CA ILE A 56 -5.29 1.88 18.55
C ILE A 56 -4.50 2.98 17.82
N THR A 57 -4.94 4.23 17.97
CA THR A 57 -4.25 5.38 17.36
C THR A 57 -2.81 5.52 17.90
N LYS A 58 -1.88 5.98 17.06
CA LYS A 58 -0.48 6.32 17.41
C LYS A 58 -0.41 7.22 18.64
N ARG A 59 -1.28 8.24 18.72
CA ARG A 59 -1.38 9.15 19.88
C ARG A 59 -1.67 8.38 21.18
N LYS A 60 -2.75 7.59 21.20
CA LYS A 60 -3.13 6.77 22.36
C LYS A 60 -2.04 5.75 22.73
N ALA A 61 -1.38 5.15 21.74
CA ALA A 61 -0.33 4.17 21.97
C ALA A 61 0.92 4.81 22.64
N LEU A 62 1.27 6.04 22.25
CA LEU A 62 2.32 6.83 22.90
C LEU A 62 1.92 7.26 24.32
N GLU A 63 0.70 7.75 24.52
CA GLU A 63 0.20 8.20 25.84
C GLU A 63 0.18 7.09 26.89
N THR A 64 -0.04 5.85 26.45
CA THR A 64 -0.11 4.66 27.31
C THR A 64 1.22 3.90 27.43
N ASN A 65 2.31 4.43 26.85
CA ASN A 65 3.62 3.77 26.78
C ASN A 65 3.52 2.31 26.28
N LEU A 66 2.62 2.05 25.32
CA LEU A 66 2.40 0.72 24.76
C LEU A 66 3.36 0.37 23.63
N LEU A 67 3.98 1.38 23.00
CA LEU A 67 4.91 1.19 21.88
C LEU A 67 6.31 0.89 22.41
N THR A 68 6.89 -0.20 21.95
CA THR A 68 8.32 -0.48 22.06
C THR A 68 9.10 0.28 20.98
N ASP A 69 10.43 0.33 21.11
CA ASP A 69 11.29 0.91 20.06
C ASP A 69 11.10 0.18 18.71
N GLU A 70 10.93 -1.16 18.75
CA GLU A 70 10.62 -1.98 17.58
C GLU A 70 9.26 -1.62 16.95
N ASP A 71 8.25 -1.32 17.77
CA ASP A 71 6.93 -0.88 17.26
C ASP A 71 7.02 0.48 16.56
N ILE A 72 7.85 1.39 17.08
CA ILE A 72 8.07 2.71 16.47
C ILE A 72 8.78 2.55 15.13
N GLU A 73 9.80 1.69 15.05
CA GLU A 73 10.52 1.36 13.82
C GLU A 73 9.59 0.70 12.78
N ASN A 74 8.77 -0.27 13.21
CA ASN A 74 7.78 -0.92 12.35
C ASN A 74 6.72 0.05 11.82
N LEU A 75 6.27 0.99 12.65
CA LEU A 75 5.32 2.01 12.21
C LEU A 75 5.97 2.99 11.23
N GLN A 76 7.22 3.38 11.44
CA GLN A 76 7.96 4.20 10.49
C GLN A 76 8.12 3.49 9.14
N LEU A 77 8.54 2.22 9.16
CA LEU A 77 8.64 1.38 7.98
C LEU A 77 7.29 1.25 7.25
N ALA A 78 6.19 1.14 8.00
CA ALA A 78 4.85 1.12 7.42
C ALA A 78 4.52 2.41 6.66
N GLU A 79 4.73 3.59 7.26
CA GLU A 79 4.46 4.88 6.62
C GLU A 79 5.28 5.03 5.31
N ASP A 80 6.52 4.57 5.34
CA ASP A 80 7.44 4.66 4.21
C ASP A 80 7.15 3.66 3.06
N LEU A 81 6.78 2.41 3.40
CA LEU A 81 6.33 1.44 2.41
C LEU A 81 5.02 1.87 1.77
N ALA A 82 4.09 2.44 2.54
CA ALA A 82 2.85 2.99 1.98
C ALA A 82 3.10 4.13 1.00
N LYS A 83 4.06 5.01 1.30
CA LYS A 83 4.49 6.02 0.34
C LYS A 83 4.99 5.37 -0.95
N THR A 84 5.85 4.36 -0.86
CA THR A 84 6.36 3.63 -2.04
C THR A 84 5.23 3.03 -2.88
N CYS A 85 4.25 2.40 -2.22
CA CYS A 85 3.05 1.88 -2.89
C CYS A 85 2.24 2.97 -3.61
N VAL A 86 2.08 4.15 -3.01
CA VAL A 86 1.39 5.27 -3.66
C VAL A 86 2.20 5.81 -4.85
N GLU A 87 3.53 5.88 -4.76
CA GLU A 87 4.35 6.33 -5.89
C GLU A 87 4.29 5.36 -7.09
N MET A 88 4.00 4.06 -6.87
CA MET A 88 3.69 3.13 -7.96
C MET A 88 2.42 3.51 -8.74
N TYR A 89 1.47 4.21 -8.12
CA TYR A 89 0.30 4.78 -8.82
C TYR A 89 0.70 6.04 -9.56
N PHE A 90 1.37 6.97 -8.87
CA PHE A 90 1.61 8.32 -9.40
C PHE A 90 2.71 8.39 -10.47
N VAL A 91 3.53 7.35 -10.61
CA VAL A 91 4.46 7.24 -11.74
C VAL A 91 3.76 6.86 -13.06
N THR A 92 2.50 6.39 -13.01
CA THR A 92 1.78 5.96 -14.22
C THR A 92 0.97 7.07 -14.88
N SER A 93 0.78 7.00 -16.20
CA SER A 93 -0.03 7.98 -16.95
C SER A 93 -1.50 8.01 -16.49
N THR A 94 -2.04 6.88 -16.02
CA THR A 94 -3.41 6.80 -15.51
C THR A 94 -3.53 7.17 -14.03
N GLY A 95 -2.44 7.19 -13.27
CA GLY A 95 -2.52 7.30 -11.81
C GLY A 95 -3.00 6.02 -11.15
N LEU A 96 -2.94 4.87 -11.83
CA LEU A 96 -3.22 3.53 -11.30
C LEU A 96 -1.96 2.67 -11.34
N ALA A 97 -1.69 1.92 -10.29
CA ALA A 97 -0.50 1.06 -10.24
C ALA A 97 -0.58 -0.12 -11.23
N PRO A 98 0.58 -0.58 -11.75
CA PRO A 98 0.67 -1.85 -12.49
C PRO A 98 0.58 -3.05 -11.52
N GLU A 99 0.50 -4.26 -12.07
CA GLU A 99 0.53 -5.50 -11.29
C GLU A 99 1.91 -5.71 -10.62
N ILE A 100 2.98 -5.39 -11.34
CA ILE A 100 4.36 -5.51 -10.88
C ILE A 100 5.13 -4.25 -11.26
N ALA A 101 5.87 -3.72 -10.30
CA ALA A 101 6.84 -2.64 -10.50
C ALA A 101 8.25 -3.12 -10.13
N TYR A 102 9.23 -2.51 -10.76
CA TYR A 102 10.64 -2.80 -10.59
C TYR A 102 11.36 -1.56 -10.09
N PHE A 103 12.25 -1.71 -9.12
CA PHE A 103 12.95 -0.59 -8.50
C PHE A 103 14.46 -0.67 -8.77
N HIS A 104 15.04 0.39 -9.29
CA HIS A 104 16.50 0.48 -9.48
C HIS A 104 17.22 0.70 -8.15
N ILE A 105 18.24 -0.12 -7.90
CA ILE A 105 19.23 0.09 -6.83
C ILE A 105 20.35 0.97 -7.40
N GLU A 106 20.88 1.88 -6.58
CA GLU A 106 21.89 2.88 -6.97
C GLU A 106 23.01 2.30 -7.87
N GLY A 107 23.31 3.02 -8.96
CA GLY A 107 24.37 2.67 -9.90
C GLY A 107 23.88 2.23 -11.28
N ASP A 108 22.60 1.88 -11.42
CA ASP A 108 22.02 1.49 -12.70
C ASP A 108 21.08 2.58 -13.23
N THR A 109 21.54 3.27 -14.27
CA THR A 109 20.79 4.33 -14.96
C THR A 109 20.34 3.88 -16.35
N GLU A 110 20.52 2.59 -16.70
CA GLU A 110 20.00 2.07 -17.95
C GLU A 110 18.46 2.13 -17.91
N GLY A 111 17.92 3.03 -18.75
CA GLY A 111 16.50 3.35 -18.77
C GLY A 111 15.64 2.12 -19.04
N GLY A 112 14.82 1.75 -18.06
CA GLY A 112 13.74 0.78 -18.25
C GLY A 112 12.47 1.45 -18.79
N PRO A 113 11.48 0.66 -19.24
CA PRO A 113 10.18 1.19 -19.62
C PRO A 113 9.53 1.89 -18.42
N ASP A 114 9.27 3.19 -18.55
CA ASP A 114 8.71 4.00 -17.47
C ASP A 114 7.16 3.95 -17.42
N GLY A 115 6.59 4.51 -16.35
CA GLY A 115 5.13 4.53 -16.16
C GLY A 115 4.37 5.54 -17.03
N GLY A 116 5.06 6.39 -17.80
CA GLY A 116 4.46 7.36 -18.71
C GLY A 116 4.14 8.72 -18.07
N ASN A 117 4.07 8.83 -16.73
CA ASN A 117 3.97 10.14 -16.09
C ASN A 117 5.34 10.83 -16.00
N LYS A 118 5.71 11.58 -17.04
CA LYS A 118 6.99 12.32 -17.12
C LYS A 118 7.17 13.40 -16.04
N SER A 119 6.10 13.78 -15.35
CA SER A 119 6.19 14.74 -14.23
C SER A 119 6.53 14.09 -12.89
N SER A 120 6.49 12.75 -12.81
CA SER A 120 6.83 12.04 -11.58
C SER A 120 8.30 12.18 -11.23
N LYS A 121 8.57 12.47 -9.96
CA LYS A 121 9.93 12.49 -9.40
C LYS A 121 10.62 11.13 -9.50
N TYR A 122 9.84 10.06 -9.49
CA TYR A 122 10.30 8.68 -9.39
C TYR A 122 10.30 7.94 -10.73
N ILE A 123 10.18 8.68 -11.85
CA ILE A 123 10.11 8.12 -13.20
C ILE A 123 11.35 7.29 -13.57
N ASN A 124 12.50 7.59 -12.97
CA ASN A 124 13.75 6.85 -13.18
C ASN A 124 14.01 5.79 -12.09
N ASP A 125 13.25 5.82 -10.99
CA ASP A 125 13.37 4.86 -9.89
C ASP A 125 12.46 3.64 -10.11
N ILE A 126 11.30 3.84 -10.75
CA ILE A 126 10.26 2.84 -10.93
C ILE A 126 10.12 2.47 -12.41
N VAL A 127 10.41 1.21 -12.71
CA VAL A 127 10.30 0.59 -14.03
C VAL A 127 9.06 -0.29 -14.08
N ILE A 128 8.33 -0.22 -15.19
CA ILE A 128 7.11 -1.00 -15.43
C ILE A 128 7.25 -1.75 -16.75
N LYS A 129 7.58 -3.03 -16.69
CA LYS A 129 7.78 -3.87 -17.87
C LYS A 129 6.45 -4.07 -18.63
N PRO A 130 6.47 -4.18 -19.97
CA PRO A 130 5.26 -4.25 -20.80
C PRO A 130 4.24 -5.32 -20.40
N LEU A 131 4.68 -6.49 -19.92
CA LEU A 131 3.78 -7.59 -19.53
C LEU A 131 3.05 -7.33 -18.20
N ASP A 132 3.58 -6.41 -17.39
CA ASP A 132 3.13 -6.17 -16.02
C ASP A 132 2.30 -4.89 -15.88
N ARG A 133 2.08 -4.16 -16.97
CA ARG A 133 1.37 -2.86 -17.00
C ARG A 133 -0.11 -2.93 -16.69
N HIS A 134 -0.64 -4.12 -16.48
CA HIS A 134 -2.05 -4.29 -16.26
C HIS A 134 -2.47 -3.90 -14.85
N ASN A 135 -3.71 -3.44 -14.69
CA ASN A 135 -4.31 -3.15 -13.39
C ASN A 135 -5.59 -3.96 -13.24
N LEU A 136 -5.67 -4.76 -12.19
CA LEU A 136 -6.82 -5.64 -11.94
C LEU A 136 -7.80 -5.08 -10.92
N LEU A 137 -7.76 -3.77 -10.65
CA LEU A 137 -8.59 -3.08 -9.66
C LEU A 137 -8.29 -3.49 -8.20
N ARG A 138 -7.05 -3.89 -7.91
CA ARG A 138 -6.66 -4.51 -6.64
C ARG A 138 -6.70 -3.53 -5.44
N PRO A 139 -6.91 -4.04 -4.21
CA PRO A 139 -7.18 -3.21 -3.04
C PRO A 139 -5.97 -2.87 -2.16
N GLU A 140 -4.82 -3.52 -2.32
CA GLU A 140 -3.84 -3.64 -1.23
C GLU A 140 -3.27 -2.27 -0.79
N THR A 141 -3.08 -1.34 -1.74
CA THR A 141 -2.66 0.02 -1.40
C THR A 141 -3.75 0.76 -0.62
N VAL A 142 -5.01 0.75 -1.07
CA VAL A 142 -6.09 1.46 -0.37
C VAL A 142 -6.46 0.82 0.97
N GLU A 143 -6.24 -0.49 1.12
CA GLU A 143 -6.26 -1.19 2.42
C GLU A 143 -5.25 -0.58 3.39
N SER A 144 -3.98 -0.50 2.98
CA SER A 144 -2.91 0.09 3.78
C SER A 144 -3.16 1.55 4.11
N LEU A 145 -3.68 2.34 3.15
CA LEU A 145 -4.05 3.74 3.38
C LEU A 145 -5.17 3.87 4.43
N PHE A 146 -6.20 3.02 4.36
CA PHE A 146 -7.27 2.98 5.36
C PHE A 146 -6.71 2.72 6.77
N VAL A 147 -5.89 1.70 6.91
CA VAL A 147 -5.30 1.33 8.20
C VAL A 147 -4.39 2.43 8.75
N LEU A 148 -3.49 2.95 7.92
CA LEU A 148 -2.56 4.02 8.32
C LEU A 148 -3.30 5.31 8.67
N TYR A 149 -4.35 5.67 7.94
CA TYR A 149 -5.20 6.80 8.32
C TYR A 149 -5.82 6.60 9.70
N ARG A 150 -6.43 5.43 9.98
CA ARG A 150 -7.06 5.15 11.28
C ARG A 150 -6.06 5.14 12.44
N ILE A 151 -4.81 4.75 12.19
CA ILE A 151 -3.77 4.70 13.22
C ILE A 151 -3.12 6.07 13.43
N THR A 152 -2.71 6.75 12.37
CA THR A 152 -1.91 7.98 12.45
C THR A 152 -2.76 9.25 12.46
N GLU A 153 -3.98 9.17 11.94
CA GLU A 153 -4.89 10.31 11.68
C GLU A 153 -4.29 11.36 10.73
N ASP A 154 -3.28 10.97 9.94
CA ASP A 154 -2.66 11.85 8.95
C ASP A 154 -3.52 11.93 7.68
N SER A 155 -4.01 13.14 7.38
CA SER A 155 -4.85 13.42 6.22
C SER A 155 -4.22 13.07 4.86
N LYS A 156 -2.89 12.95 4.78
CA LYS A 156 -2.20 12.57 3.52
C LYS A 156 -2.73 11.25 2.94
N TYR A 157 -3.10 10.30 3.81
CA TYR A 157 -3.60 9.00 3.37
C TYR A 157 -4.98 9.09 2.70
N ARG A 158 -5.83 10.02 3.16
CA ARG A 158 -7.11 10.34 2.51
C ARG A 158 -6.91 11.05 1.19
N GLU A 159 -5.98 11.99 1.12
CA GLU A 159 -5.63 12.69 -0.13
C GLU A 159 -5.13 11.70 -1.19
N TRP A 160 -4.21 10.81 -0.83
CA TRP A 160 -3.74 9.75 -1.73
C TRP A 160 -4.86 8.80 -2.16
N GLY A 161 -5.70 8.35 -1.22
CA GLY A 161 -6.84 7.50 -1.54
C GLY A 161 -7.86 8.19 -2.47
N TRP A 162 -8.03 9.51 -2.34
CA TRP A 162 -8.94 10.26 -3.20
C TRP A 162 -8.42 10.35 -4.63
N GLN A 163 -7.12 10.63 -4.81
CA GLN A 163 -6.48 10.65 -6.12
C GLN A 163 -6.59 9.28 -6.81
N ILE A 164 -6.39 8.19 -6.07
CA ILE A 164 -6.55 6.82 -6.58
C ILE A 164 -8.01 6.56 -6.99
N PHE A 165 -8.99 6.94 -6.16
CA PHE A 165 -10.41 6.79 -6.50
C PHE A 165 -10.80 7.58 -7.75
N GLN A 166 -10.30 8.82 -7.88
CA GLN A 166 -10.52 9.62 -9.08
C GLN A 166 -9.92 8.99 -10.34
N ALA A 167 -8.77 8.32 -10.22
CA ALA A 167 -8.17 7.58 -11.32
C ALA A 167 -9.03 6.36 -11.73
N PHE A 168 -9.58 5.61 -10.77
CA PHE A 168 -10.56 4.55 -11.06
C PHE A 168 -11.81 5.12 -11.77
N GLU A 169 -12.44 6.16 -11.21
CA GLU A 169 -13.61 6.79 -11.82
C GLU A 169 -13.36 7.26 -13.26
N LYS A 170 -12.15 7.78 -13.54
CA LYS A 170 -11.80 8.36 -14.83
C LYS A 170 -11.48 7.30 -15.88
N TYR A 171 -10.76 6.23 -15.50
CA TYR A 171 -10.14 5.34 -16.46
C TYR A 171 -10.72 3.92 -16.49
N THR A 172 -11.46 3.51 -15.47
CA THR A 172 -11.98 2.13 -15.39
C THR A 172 -13.51 2.06 -15.46
N LYS A 173 -14.22 3.18 -15.33
CA LYS A 173 -15.69 3.23 -15.37
C LYS A 173 -16.23 2.94 -16.78
N VAL A 174 -17.26 2.11 -16.85
CA VAL A 174 -17.95 1.75 -18.11
C VAL A 174 -19.30 2.46 -18.18
N ASP A 175 -19.62 3.09 -19.31
CA ASP A 175 -20.82 3.91 -19.49
C ASP A 175 -22.14 3.15 -19.23
N SER A 176 -22.19 1.86 -19.57
CA SER A 176 -23.35 0.99 -19.32
C SER A 176 -23.48 0.54 -17.86
N GLY A 177 -22.51 0.86 -17.01
CA GLY A 177 -22.43 0.44 -15.62
C GLY A 177 -21.30 -0.57 -15.38
N GLY A 178 -20.71 -0.47 -14.19
CA GLY A 178 -19.57 -1.28 -13.77
C GLY A 178 -18.22 -0.60 -14.01
N TYR A 179 -17.17 -1.33 -13.68
CA TYR A 179 -15.78 -0.95 -13.84
C TYR A 179 -15.01 -2.08 -14.51
N THR A 180 -13.87 -1.78 -15.12
CA THR A 180 -13.13 -2.72 -15.94
C THR A 180 -11.65 -2.67 -15.61
N SER A 181 -11.01 -3.84 -15.51
CA SER A 181 -9.56 -3.94 -15.40
C SER A 181 -8.87 -3.30 -16.62
N LEU A 182 -7.60 -2.90 -16.49
CA LEU A 182 -6.81 -2.32 -17.57
C LEU A 182 -5.70 -3.27 -18.03
N ASP A 183 -5.42 -3.28 -19.33
CA ASP A 183 -4.27 -3.98 -19.92
C ASP A 183 -2.97 -3.16 -19.79
N ASP A 184 -3.06 -1.83 -19.88
CA ASP A 184 -1.90 -0.93 -19.82
C ASP A 184 -2.22 0.39 -19.09
N VAL A 185 -1.63 0.59 -17.90
CA VAL A 185 -1.74 1.84 -17.10
C VAL A 185 -0.79 2.96 -17.53
N THR A 186 0.13 2.68 -18.44
CA THR A 186 1.19 3.62 -18.85
C THR A 186 0.82 4.47 -20.06
N SER A 187 -0.30 4.16 -20.71
CA SER A 187 -0.77 4.84 -21.93
C SER A 187 -2.15 5.47 -21.75
N LEU A 188 -2.42 6.52 -22.54
CA LEU A 188 -3.72 7.20 -22.57
C LEU A 188 -4.23 7.30 -24.02
N PRO A 189 -5.51 6.96 -24.28
CA PRO A 189 -6.43 6.28 -23.36
C PRO A 189 -5.94 4.84 -23.06
N PRO A 190 -6.19 4.31 -21.85
CA PRO A 190 -5.73 2.97 -21.50
C PRO A 190 -6.56 1.90 -22.23
N SER A 191 -5.91 0.77 -22.54
CA SER A 191 -6.60 -0.43 -23.01
C SER A 191 -7.31 -1.12 -21.84
N THR A 192 -8.54 -1.59 -22.08
CA THR A 192 -9.41 -2.19 -21.06
C THR A 192 -9.54 -3.71 -21.23
N ARG A 193 -9.61 -4.43 -20.12
CA ARG A 193 -9.98 -5.84 -20.02
C ARG A 193 -11.42 -5.92 -19.54
N ASP A 194 -12.34 -6.41 -20.37
CA ASP A 194 -13.79 -6.59 -20.10
C ASP A 194 -14.04 -7.57 -18.93
N LYS A 195 -13.66 -7.15 -17.72
CA LYS A 195 -13.70 -7.93 -16.49
C LYS A 195 -13.69 -6.97 -15.31
N MET A 196 -14.65 -7.16 -14.42
CA MET A 196 -14.68 -6.55 -13.09
C MET A 196 -14.41 -7.64 -12.06
N GLU A 197 -13.27 -7.58 -11.39
CA GLU A 197 -12.95 -8.55 -10.35
C GLU A 197 -13.85 -8.34 -9.12
N THR A 198 -14.22 -9.45 -8.46
CA THR A 198 -15.17 -9.39 -7.32
C THR A 198 -14.66 -8.53 -6.17
N PHE A 199 -13.35 -8.55 -5.92
CA PHE A 199 -12.69 -7.76 -4.90
C PHE A 199 -12.71 -6.24 -5.16
N PHE A 200 -13.02 -5.76 -6.37
CA PHE A 200 -13.19 -4.32 -6.56
C PHE A 200 -14.34 -3.79 -5.68
N LEU A 201 -15.45 -4.53 -5.67
CA LEU A 201 -16.60 -4.23 -4.79
C LEU A 201 -16.36 -4.71 -3.36
N GLY A 202 -15.78 -5.91 -3.22
CA GLY A 202 -15.54 -6.54 -1.93
C GLY A 202 -14.52 -5.79 -1.07
N GLU A 203 -13.50 -5.21 -1.66
CA GLU A 203 -12.33 -4.72 -0.97
C GLU A 203 -12.00 -3.27 -1.34
N THR A 204 -11.71 -2.99 -2.61
CA THR A 204 -11.20 -1.68 -3.06
C THR A 204 -12.16 -0.55 -2.69
N LEU A 205 -13.44 -0.68 -3.06
CA LEU A 205 -14.47 0.31 -2.71
C LEU A 205 -14.81 0.30 -1.21
N LYS A 206 -14.70 -0.85 -0.53
CA LYS A 206 -14.95 -0.95 0.92
C LYS A 206 -13.89 -0.18 1.71
N TYR A 207 -12.61 -0.38 1.41
CA TYR A 207 -11.52 0.34 2.07
C TYR A 207 -11.52 1.82 1.73
N LEU A 208 -11.80 2.20 0.47
CA LEU A 208 -12.00 3.61 0.13
C LEU A 208 -13.16 4.24 0.92
N TYR A 209 -14.30 3.54 1.03
CA TYR A 209 -15.41 4.01 1.85
C TYR A 209 -15.00 4.21 3.33
N LEU A 210 -14.34 3.21 3.92
CA LEU A 210 -13.91 3.25 5.33
C LEU A 210 -12.79 4.28 5.60
N LEU A 211 -11.95 4.56 4.61
CA LEU A 211 -10.91 5.59 4.65
C LEU A 211 -11.54 6.98 4.84
N PHE A 212 -12.63 7.27 4.14
CA PHE A 212 -13.36 8.55 4.24
C PHE A 212 -14.41 8.58 5.35
N ASP A 213 -14.74 7.45 5.97
CA ASP A 213 -15.67 7.40 7.09
C ASP A 213 -15.16 8.17 8.32
N GLU A 214 -15.96 9.15 8.77
CA GLU A 214 -15.69 10.00 9.94
C GLU A 214 -16.16 9.36 11.25
N ASN A 215 -17.07 8.38 11.19
CA ASN A 215 -17.68 7.78 12.39
C ASN A 215 -16.85 6.65 13.01
N ASN A 216 -15.66 6.38 12.45
CA ASN A 216 -14.81 5.28 12.87
C ASN A 216 -15.55 3.92 12.90
N THR A 217 -16.40 3.68 11.90
CA THR A 217 -17.12 2.40 11.71
C THR A 217 -16.10 1.26 11.57
N LEU A 218 -16.42 0.10 12.15
CA LEU A 218 -15.49 -1.05 12.27
C LEU A 218 -14.14 -0.67 12.91
N PRO A 219 -14.11 -0.29 14.20
CA PRO A 219 -12.87 0.05 14.89
C PRO A 219 -11.84 -1.09 14.84
N LEU A 220 -10.58 -0.75 14.55
CA LEU A 220 -9.49 -1.73 14.37
C LEU A 220 -9.10 -2.48 15.66
N ASP A 221 -9.52 -1.98 16.83
CA ASP A 221 -9.36 -2.65 18.13
C ASP A 221 -10.53 -3.61 18.47
N LYS A 222 -11.57 -3.65 17.62
CA LYS A 222 -12.77 -4.48 17.80
C LYS A 222 -13.02 -5.46 16.66
N TYR A 223 -12.53 -5.15 15.46
CA TYR A 223 -12.69 -5.97 14.27
C TYR A 223 -11.35 -6.26 13.62
N VAL A 224 -11.20 -7.48 13.10
CA VAL A 224 -10.10 -7.89 12.23
C VAL A 224 -10.68 -8.23 10.86
N PHE A 225 -10.08 -7.71 9.80
CA PHE A 225 -10.47 -8.03 8.43
C PHE A 225 -9.76 -9.31 8.00
N ASN A 226 -10.48 -10.23 7.34
CA ASN A 226 -9.80 -11.30 6.61
C ASN A 226 -9.14 -10.75 5.34
N THR A 227 -8.43 -11.61 4.60
CA THR A 227 -7.72 -11.22 3.37
C THR A 227 -8.60 -10.77 2.22
N GLU A 228 -9.94 -10.80 2.36
CA GLU A 228 -10.91 -10.35 1.35
C GLU A 228 -11.80 -9.22 1.93
N ALA A 229 -11.22 -8.43 2.83
CA ALA A 229 -11.84 -7.31 3.54
C ALA A 229 -13.17 -7.64 4.28
N HIS A 230 -13.42 -8.89 4.67
CA HIS A 230 -14.60 -9.23 5.48
C HIS A 230 -14.28 -9.04 6.97
N PRO A 231 -15.00 -8.12 7.67
CA PRO A 231 -14.74 -7.85 9.08
C PRO A 231 -15.27 -8.99 9.96
N LEU A 232 -14.42 -9.47 10.86
CA LEU A 232 -14.73 -10.44 11.89
C LEU A 232 -14.53 -9.80 13.26
N PRO A 233 -15.41 -10.04 14.25
CA PRO A 233 -15.21 -9.50 15.59
C PRO A 233 -13.99 -10.13 16.26
N VAL A 234 -13.19 -9.31 16.95
CA VAL A 234 -12.06 -9.80 17.75
C VAL A 234 -12.61 -10.63 18.91
N MET A 235 -12.19 -11.90 18.99
CA MET A 235 -12.56 -12.77 20.10
C MET A 235 -11.78 -12.37 21.36
N ARG A 236 -12.49 -11.90 22.38
CA ARG A 236 -11.91 -11.64 23.71
C ARG A 236 -12.00 -12.92 24.55
N SER A 237 -10.92 -13.26 25.27
CA SER A 237 -10.98 -14.34 26.27
C SER A 237 -11.87 -13.92 27.45
N ALA A 238 -12.42 -14.89 28.18
CA ALA A 238 -13.29 -14.63 29.34
C ALA A 238 -12.62 -13.75 30.43
N GLU A 239 -11.29 -13.78 30.54
CA GLU A 239 -10.50 -12.90 31.43
C GLU A 239 -10.40 -11.44 30.95
N GLN A 240 -10.52 -11.17 29.65
CA GLN A 240 -10.49 -9.81 29.10
C GLN A 240 -11.86 -9.12 29.16
N ALA A 241 -12.94 -9.89 29.28
CA ALA A 241 -14.31 -9.37 29.40
C ALA A 241 -14.63 -8.83 30.80
N SER A 242 -13.99 -9.35 31.86
CA SER A 242 -14.24 -8.95 33.26
C SER A 242 -13.58 -7.63 33.67
N HIS A 243 -12.59 -7.14 32.91
CA HIS A 243 -11.88 -5.88 33.17
C HIS A 243 -12.42 -4.68 32.37
N SER A 244 -13.54 -4.85 31.66
CA SER A 244 -14.18 -3.78 30.88
C SER A 244 -15.62 -3.44 31.34
N VAL A 245 -15.96 -3.81 32.58
CA VAL A 245 -17.21 -3.43 33.28
C VAL A 245 -16.93 -2.41 34.37
#